data_AF-A0A812KK61-F1
#
_entry.id   AF-A0A812KK61-F1
#
_cell.length_a   1.000
_cell.length_b   1.000
_cell.length_c   1.000
_cell.angle_alpha   90.00
_cell.angle_beta   90.00
_cell.angle_gamma   90.00
#
_symmetry.space_group_name_H-M   'P 1'
#
loop_
_entity.id
_entity.type
_entity.pdbx_description
1 polymer ?
#
loop_
_entity_poly.entity_id
_entity_poly.type
_entity_poly.pdbx_seq_one_letter_code
_entity_poly.pdbx_strand_id
1 'polypeptide(L)'
;MEAAENGDFQQEDEEDEVFIQTWIPSNLNQVSDQRFLDRELEKRQRGEEVLYERLLASDEPSVEDEPAPGEAKQIANNSESDDEPEDPDEAASGSELEEGAKNDGHRPDGMDKAEWKRKVKEEKREKRKDKVPKALKKKFRKQAAQGR
;
A
#
# COMPACT_ATOMS: atom_id res chain seq x y z
N MET A 1 39.54 -8.39 17.35
CA MET A 1 39.07 -7.86 16.06
C MET A 1 37.56 -8.00 16.11
N GLU A 2 36.89 -7.02 16.72
CA GLU A 2 35.45 -7.04 17.02
C GLU A 2 34.96 -5.62 16.72
N ALA A 3 34.62 -5.38 15.46
CA ALA A 3 34.15 -4.09 14.95
C ALA A 3 33.37 -4.37 13.66
N ALA A 4 32.20 -4.98 13.74
CA ALA A 4 31.34 -5.19 12.58
C ALA A 4 29.84 -5.43 12.89
N GLU A 5 29.32 -5.05 14.06
CA GLU A 5 27.88 -5.28 14.39
C GLU A 5 27.10 -4.00 14.76
N ASN A 6 27.77 -2.86 14.96
CA ASN A 6 27.11 -1.62 15.39
C ASN A 6 26.74 -0.65 14.24
N GLY A 7 26.98 -1.02 12.98
CA GLY A 7 26.80 -0.13 11.82
C GLY A 7 25.44 -0.20 11.13
N ASP A 8 24.71 -1.31 11.29
CA ASP A 8 23.49 -1.60 10.52
C ASP A 8 22.26 -0.89 11.10
N PHE A 9 22.09 -0.95 12.43
CA PHE A 9 20.96 -0.31 13.12
C PHE A 9 20.99 1.22 13.08
N GLN A 10 22.19 1.82 13.05
CA GLN A 10 22.33 3.28 12.98
C GLN A 10 21.90 3.83 11.61
N GLN A 11 22.15 3.08 10.53
CA GLN A 11 21.67 3.46 9.20
C GLN A 11 20.15 3.33 9.09
N GLU A 12 19.57 2.25 9.62
CA GLU A 12 18.12 2.04 9.60
C GLU A 12 17.38 3.13 10.40
N ASP A 13 17.90 3.53 11.57
CA ASP A 13 17.37 4.64 12.37
C ASP A 13 17.48 6.00 11.64
N GLU A 14 18.57 6.25 10.91
CA GLU A 14 18.79 7.47 10.12
C GLU A 14 17.85 7.54 8.90
N GLU A 15 17.64 6.41 8.22
CA GLU A 15 16.72 6.29 7.07
C GLU A 15 15.26 6.44 7.49
N ASP A 16 14.87 5.82 8.62
CA ASP A 16 13.55 5.94 9.20
C ASP A 16 13.26 7.39 9.64
N GLU A 17 14.26 8.11 10.15
CA GLU A 17 14.12 9.51 10.50
C GLU A 17 13.91 10.41 9.26
N VAL A 18 14.63 10.16 8.17
CA VAL A 18 14.38 10.85 6.88
C VAL A 18 12.97 10.58 6.38
N PHE A 19 12.49 9.34 6.48
CA PHE A 19 11.13 8.98 6.08
C PHE A 19 10.06 9.70 6.91
N ILE A 20 10.23 9.77 8.25
CA ILE A 20 9.30 10.46 9.15
C ILE A 20 9.30 11.98 8.93
N GLN A 21 10.45 12.56 8.60
CA GLN A 21 10.59 14.01 8.38
C GLN A 21 10.15 14.45 6.97
N THR A 22 10.09 13.52 6.01
CA THR A 22 9.68 13.84 4.64
C THR A 22 8.19 14.11 4.56
N TRP A 23 7.80 15.24 3.96
CA TRP A 23 6.40 15.62 3.81
C TRP A 23 5.70 14.74 2.77
N ILE A 24 4.75 13.90 3.22
CA ILE A 24 3.93 13.03 2.35
C ILE A 24 2.53 13.64 2.21
N PRO A 25 2.14 14.11 1.01
CA PRO A 25 0.81 14.68 0.79
C PRO A 25 -0.29 13.61 0.93
N SER A 26 -1.36 13.93 1.66
CA SER A 26 -2.53 13.05 1.84
C SER A 26 -3.55 13.14 0.70
N ASN A 27 -3.57 14.27 -0.03
CA ASN A 27 -4.51 14.51 -1.12
C ASN A 27 -3.80 15.22 -2.28
N LEU A 28 -4.21 14.94 -3.53
CA LEU A 28 -3.59 15.49 -4.74
C LEU A 28 -3.57 17.03 -4.79
N ASN A 29 -4.59 17.68 -4.21
CA ASN A 29 -4.69 19.15 -4.14
C ASN A 29 -3.61 19.80 -3.25
N GLN A 30 -2.90 19.03 -2.44
CA GLN A 30 -1.81 19.54 -1.60
C GLN A 30 -0.55 19.79 -2.43
N VAL A 31 -0.42 19.12 -3.57
CA VAL A 31 0.61 19.38 -4.56
C VAL A 31 0.19 20.61 -5.35
N SER A 32 0.78 21.75 -5.00
CA SER A 32 0.30 23.07 -5.45
C SER A 32 0.58 23.35 -6.93
N ASP A 33 1.51 22.63 -7.57
CA ASP A 33 1.85 22.86 -8.98
C ASP A 33 2.17 21.55 -9.73
N GLN A 34 1.13 20.83 -10.11
CA GLN A 34 1.24 19.64 -10.97
C GLN A 34 1.96 19.96 -12.29
N ARG A 35 1.72 21.15 -12.86
CA ARG A 35 2.33 21.54 -14.15
C ARG A 35 3.83 21.75 -14.03
N PHE A 36 4.28 22.23 -12.87
CA PHE A 36 5.70 22.30 -12.56
C PHE A 36 6.32 20.90 -12.50
N LEU A 37 5.67 19.94 -11.82
CA LEU A 37 6.14 18.55 -11.76
C LEU A 37 6.18 17.90 -13.15
N ASP A 38 5.16 18.10 -13.97
CA ASP A 38 5.11 17.54 -15.33
C ASP A 38 6.28 18.05 -16.17
N ARG A 39 6.56 19.35 -16.11
CA ARG A 39 7.71 19.96 -16.79
C ARG A 39 9.04 19.39 -16.30
N GLU A 40 9.17 19.21 -15.00
CA GLU A 40 10.39 18.70 -14.39
C GLU A 40 10.61 17.22 -14.76
N LEU A 41 9.52 16.44 -14.87
CA LEU A 41 9.56 15.07 -15.36
C LEU A 41 9.97 15.00 -16.85
N GLU A 42 9.48 15.91 -17.68
CA GLU A 42 9.90 16.04 -19.08
C GLU A 42 11.38 16.42 -19.23
N LYS A 43 11.92 17.25 -18.32
CA LYS A 43 13.37 17.54 -18.28
C LYS A 43 14.18 16.29 -17.96
N ARG A 44 13.76 15.52 -16.96
CA ARG A 44 14.40 14.26 -16.59
C ARG A 44 14.41 13.25 -17.74
N GLN A 45 13.28 13.12 -18.46
CA GLN A 45 13.20 12.24 -19.64
C GLN A 45 14.14 12.68 -20.79
N ARG A 46 14.48 13.97 -20.85
CA ARG A 46 15.46 14.52 -21.79
C ARG A 46 16.91 14.43 -21.29
N GLY A 47 17.14 13.94 -20.07
CA GLY A 47 18.46 13.85 -19.43
C GLY A 47 18.98 15.20 -18.92
N GLU A 48 18.10 16.17 -18.69
CA GLU A 48 18.45 17.43 -18.05
C GLU A 48 18.38 17.26 -16.51
N GLU A 49 19.33 17.88 -15.79
CA GLU A 49 19.39 17.84 -14.33
C GLU A 49 18.12 18.46 -13.71
N VAL A 50 17.48 17.70 -12.84
CA VAL A 50 16.31 18.13 -12.06
C VAL A 50 16.77 18.63 -10.69
N LEU A 51 16.13 19.69 -10.19
CA LEU A 51 16.45 20.34 -8.90
C LEU A 51 16.59 19.39 -7.71
N TYR A 52 15.86 18.26 -7.72
CA TYR A 52 15.79 17.30 -6.62
C TYR A 52 16.69 16.07 -6.82
N GLU A 53 17.32 15.90 -7.98
CA GLU A 53 18.18 14.72 -8.25
C GLU A 53 19.36 14.63 -7.31
N ARG A 54 19.91 15.76 -6.86
CA ARG A 54 20.99 15.80 -5.86
C ARG A 54 20.59 15.25 -4.48
N LEU A 55 19.31 15.25 -4.16
CA LEU A 55 18.79 14.79 -2.87
C LEU A 55 18.42 13.30 -2.90
N LEU A 56 18.25 12.74 -4.10
CA LEU A 56 18.03 11.32 -4.29
C LEU A 56 19.41 10.66 -4.37
N ALA A 57 19.60 9.55 -3.66
CA ALA A 57 20.76 8.70 -3.88
C ALA A 57 20.72 8.25 -5.35
N SER A 58 21.62 8.76 -6.17
CA SER A 58 21.71 8.39 -7.57
C SER A 58 22.11 6.91 -7.68
N ASP A 59 21.28 6.11 -8.35
CA ASP A 59 21.58 4.71 -8.72
C ASP A 59 22.66 4.59 -9.81
N GLU A 60 23.17 5.72 -10.29
CA GLU A 60 24.18 5.80 -11.32
C GLU A 60 25.56 6.06 -10.72
N PRO A 61 26.53 5.14 -10.92
CA PRO A 61 27.90 5.42 -10.55
C PRO A 61 28.40 6.54 -11.45
N SER A 62 28.57 7.73 -10.88
CA SER A 62 29.38 8.79 -11.48
C SER A 62 30.79 8.23 -11.66
N VAL A 63 31.10 7.79 -12.88
CA VAL A 63 32.42 7.36 -13.32
C VAL A 63 33.36 8.56 -13.26
N GLU A 64 34.10 8.73 -12.15
CA GLU A 64 35.50 9.23 -12.08
C GLU A 64 36.09 8.93 -10.68
N ASP A 65 36.40 7.66 -10.37
CA ASP A 65 37.58 7.19 -9.60
C ASP A 65 37.56 5.63 -9.56
N GLU A 66 38.66 4.96 -9.93
CA GLU A 66 38.83 3.49 -9.96
C GLU A 66 40.05 3.11 -9.08
N PRO A 67 40.28 1.83 -8.64
CA PRO A 67 39.37 0.70 -8.38
C PRO A 67 39.66 -0.10 -7.07
N ALA A 68 38.72 -0.96 -6.62
CA ALA A 68 39.06 -2.21 -5.90
C ALA A 68 37.95 -3.30 -6.02
N PRO A 69 38.28 -4.61 -6.14
CA PRO A 69 37.42 -5.59 -6.80
C PRO A 69 36.70 -6.59 -5.87
N GLY A 70 35.60 -7.16 -6.39
CA GLY A 70 34.88 -8.33 -5.86
C GLY A 70 33.49 -7.92 -5.36
N GLU A 71 32.37 -8.52 -5.75
CA GLU A 71 32.11 -9.92 -6.07
C GLU A 71 30.80 -9.97 -6.87
N ALA A 72 30.78 -10.68 -8.00
CA ALA A 72 29.57 -10.84 -8.81
C ALA A 72 28.57 -11.74 -8.07
N LYS A 73 27.46 -11.18 -7.59
CA LYS A 73 26.26 -11.96 -7.24
C LYS A 73 25.15 -11.67 -8.23
N GLN A 74 24.99 -12.59 -9.16
CA GLN A 74 23.79 -12.71 -9.99
C GLN A 74 22.61 -13.00 -9.06
N ILE A 75 21.67 -12.07 -8.95
CA ILE A 75 20.38 -12.31 -8.31
C ILE A 75 19.36 -12.41 -9.44
N ALA A 76 18.99 -13.65 -9.76
CA ALA A 76 17.91 -13.95 -10.68
C ALA A 76 16.60 -13.39 -10.10
N ASN A 77 16.07 -12.37 -10.76
CA ASN A 77 14.80 -11.76 -10.42
C ASN A 77 13.66 -12.71 -10.84
N ASN A 78 13.26 -13.63 -9.95
CA ASN A 78 12.01 -14.37 -10.07
C ASN A 78 10.90 -13.53 -9.44
N SER A 79 10.41 -12.55 -10.20
CA SER A 79 9.21 -11.80 -9.86
C SER A 79 7.99 -12.66 -10.17
N GLU A 80 7.62 -13.51 -9.21
CA GLU A 80 6.30 -14.13 -9.18
C GLU A 80 5.30 -13.08 -8.69
N SER A 81 4.73 -12.37 -9.66
CA SER A 81 3.69 -11.36 -9.47
C SER A 81 2.40 -12.03 -8.98
N ASP A 82 2.19 -12.07 -7.67
CA ASP A 82 0.87 -12.33 -7.08
C ASP A 82 0.04 -11.04 -7.18
N ASP A 83 -0.51 -10.82 -8.37
CA ASP A 83 -1.51 -9.79 -8.65
C ASP A 83 -2.83 -10.25 -8.04
N GLU A 84 -3.06 -9.95 -6.76
CA GLU A 84 -4.41 -9.97 -6.19
C GLU A 84 -5.16 -8.74 -6.71
N PRO A 85 -6.16 -8.89 -7.58
CA PRO A 85 -6.98 -7.76 -7.99
C PRO A 85 -7.77 -7.26 -6.78
N GLU A 86 -7.52 -6.00 -6.42
CA GLU A 86 -8.36 -5.19 -5.55
C GLU A 86 -9.81 -5.29 -6.04
N ASP A 87 -10.68 -5.75 -5.14
CA ASP A 87 -12.12 -6.02 -5.30
C ASP A 87 -12.86 -4.74 -5.74
N PRO A 88 -13.22 -4.58 -7.04
CA PRO A 88 -14.08 -3.49 -7.48
C PRO A 88 -15.50 -4.05 -7.64
N ASP A 89 -16.40 -3.50 -6.83
CA ASP A 89 -17.85 -3.64 -6.93
C ASP A 89 -18.49 -4.98 -6.54
N GLU A 90 -19.25 -4.93 -5.45
CA GLU A 90 -20.50 -5.71 -5.35
C GLU A 90 -21.67 -4.74 -5.09
N ALA A 91 -21.86 -3.82 -6.04
CA ALA A 91 -23.20 -3.43 -6.43
C ALA A 91 -23.80 -4.57 -7.29
N ALA A 92 -25.02 -4.98 -6.95
CA ALA A 92 -25.84 -5.99 -7.62
C ALA A 92 -25.61 -7.48 -7.26
N SER A 93 -26.12 -7.87 -6.09
CA SER A 93 -26.84 -9.14 -5.98
C SER A 93 -28.00 -8.99 -5.01
N GLY A 94 -29.22 -9.04 -5.55
CA GLY A 94 -30.47 -8.81 -4.83
C GLY A 94 -30.76 -9.91 -3.80
N SER A 95 -30.33 -9.68 -2.56
CA SER A 95 -30.99 -10.24 -1.39
C SER A 95 -31.92 -9.18 -0.84
N GLU A 96 -33.15 -9.22 -1.35
CA GLU A 96 -34.31 -8.60 -0.73
C GLU A 96 -34.33 -8.99 0.76
N LEU A 97 -34.61 -8.02 1.63
CA LEU A 97 -34.85 -8.16 3.08
C LEU A 97 -33.62 -8.19 4.02
N GLU A 98 -33.01 -7.04 4.28
CA GLU A 98 -32.86 -6.54 5.66
C GLU A 98 -32.38 -5.08 5.64
N GLU A 99 -33.32 -4.17 5.88
CA GLU A 99 -33.15 -2.72 5.97
C GLU A 99 -32.48 -2.33 7.31
N GLY A 100 -31.42 -3.04 7.69
CA GLY A 100 -30.60 -2.70 8.84
C GLY A 100 -29.60 -1.63 8.44
N ALA A 101 -29.73 -0.43 9.01
CA ALA A 101 -28.75 0.65 8.85
C ALA A 101 -27.34 0.07 9.04
N LYS A 102 -26.55 0.08 7.96
CA LYS A 102 -25.16 -0.36 7.97
C LYS A 102 -24.49 0.34 9.15
N ASN A 103 -23.91 -0.42 10.08
CA ASN A 103 -23.21 0.15 11.22
C ASN A 103 -22.12 1.09 10.69
N ASP A 104 -22.30 2.40 10.84
CA ASP A 104 -21.43 3.45 10.29
C ASP A 104 -20.10 3.57 11.08
N GLY A 105 -19.87 2.68 12.05
CA GLY A 105 -18.74 2.75 12.96
C GLY A 105 -18.88 3.81 14.07
N HIS A 106 -19.93 4.63 14.05
CA HIS A 106 -20.25 5.59 15.09
C HIS A 106 -21.10 4.92 16.19
N ARG A 107 -20.77 5.23 17.44
CA ARG A 107 -21.55 4.79 18.59
C ARG A 107 -22.74 5.74 18.76
N PRO A 108 -23.99 5.27 18.85
CA PRO A 108 -25.14 6.12 19.14
C PRO A 108 -24.99 6.85 20.50
N ASP A 109 -25.40 8.11 20.55
CA ASP A 109 -25.40 8.88 21.79
C ASP A 109 -26.32 8.25 22.84
N GLY A 110 -25.83 8.16 24.09
CA GLY A 110 -26.58 7.58 25.21
C GLY A 110 -26.43 6.06 25.41
N MET A 111 -25.68 5.35 24.56
CA MET A 111 -25.37 3.93 24.77
C MET A 111 -23.96 3.73 25.34
N ASP A 112 -23.82 2.85 26.34
CA ASP A 112 -22.50 2.54 26.90
C ASP A 112 -21.60 1.83 25.85
N LYS A 113 -20.28 2.02 25.96
CA LYS A 113 -19.30 1.42 25.05
C LYS A 113 -19.37 -0.11 25.05
N ALA A 114 -19.66 -0.74 26.20
CA ALA A 114 -19.76 -2.19 26.31
C ALA A 114 -21.01 -2.72 25.61
N GLU A 115 -22.14 -2.04 25.78
CA GLU A 115 -23.43 -2.40 25.17
C GLU A 115 -23.39 -2.29 23.64
N TRP A 116 -22.82 -1.19 23.13
CA TRP A 116 -22.67 -1.01 21.69
C TRP A 116 -21.75 -2.08 21.07
N LYS A 117 -20.60 -2.37 21.71
CA LYS A 117 -19.72 -3.46 21.28
C LYS A 117 -20.43 -4.82 21.31
N ARG A 118 -21.27 -5.07 22.31
CA ARG A 118 -22.06 -6.32 22.41
C ARG A 118 -23.03 -6.43 21.23
N LYS A 119 -23.78 -5.37 20.95
CA LYS A 119 -24.74 -5.29 19.84
C LYS A 119 -24.07 -5.54 18.48
N VAL A 120 -22.96 -4.86 18.19
CA VAL A 120 -22.21 -5.04 16.93
C VAL A 120 -21.64 -6.46 16.79
N LYS A 121 -21.16 -7.06 17.90
CA LYS A 121 -20.66 -8.44 17.87
C LYS A 121 -21.77 -9.47 17.65
N GLU A 122 -22.96 -9.23 18.20
CA GLU A 122 -24.13 -10.09 18.03
C GLU A 122 -24.63 -10.06 16.60
N GLU A 123 -24.83 -8.86 16.05
CA GLU A 123 -25.22 -8.65 14.65
C GLU A 123 -24.22 -9.30 13.67
N LYS A 124 -22.91 -9.08 13.88
CA LYS A 124 -21.87 -9.73 13.05
C LYS A 124 -21.83 -11.25 13.23
N ARG A 125 -22.22 -11.77 14.39
CA ARG A 125 -22.29 -13.22 14.63
C ARG A 125 -23.45 -13.84 13.89
N GLU A 126 -24.61 -13.19 13.89
CA GLU A 126 -25.79 -13.61 13.13
C GLU A 126 -25.49 -13.58 11.62
N LYS A 127 -24.95 -12.48 11.10
CA LYS A 127 -24.55 -12.36 9.69
C LYS A 127 -23.51 -13.40 9.24
N ARG A 128 -22.70 -13.93 10.16
CA ARG A 128 -21.73 -15.01 9.86
C ARG A 128 -22.40 -16.38 9.74
N LYS A 129 -23.55 -16.61 10.37
CA LYS A 129 -24.30 -17.87 10.27
C LYS A 129 -24.85 -18.06 8.85
N ASP A 130 -25.36 -16.98 8.26
CA ASP A 130 -25.96 -17.00 6.92
C ASP A 130 -24.95 -16.69 5.80
N LYS A 131 -23.68 -16.47 6.15
CA LYS A 131 -22.63 -16.16 5.18
C LYS A 131 -22.36 -17.36 4.27
N VAL A 132 -22.31 -17.10 2.96
CA VAL A 132 -21.94 -18.10 1.95
C VAL A 132 -20.57 -18.72 2.29
N PRO A 133 -20.46 -20.07 2.37
CA PRO A 133 -19.20 -20.76 2.59
C PRO A 133 -18.13 -20.35 1.57
N LYS A 134 -16.88 -20.17 2.04
CA LYS A 134 -15.74 -19.71 1.22
C LYS A 134 -15.51 -20.58 -0.03
N ALA A 135 -15.70 -21.89 0.08
CA ALA A 135 -15.55 -22.81 -1.04
C ALA A 135 -16.57 -22.54 -2.15
N LEU A 136 -17.81 -22.21 -1.81
CA LEU A 136 -18.85 -21.86 -2.77
C LEU A 136 -18.58 -20.49 -3.40
N LYS A 137 -18.21 -19.46 -2.60
CA LYS A 137 -17.79 -18.15 -3.13
C LYS A 137 -16.66 -18.28 -4.16
N LYS A 138 -15.63 -19.11 -3.86
CA LYS A 138 -14.52 -19.36 -4.79
C LYS A 138 -14.98 -20.03 -6.10
N LYS A 139 -15.92 -20.97 -6.03
CA LYS A 139 -16.47 -21.64 -7.22
C LYS A 139 -17.26 -20.66 -8.09
N PHE A 140 -18.17 -19.89 -7.49
CA PHE A 140 -18.94 -18.89 -8.23
C PHE A 140 -18.05 -17.82 -8.87
N ARG A 141 -17.00 -17.35 -8.17
CA ARG A 141 -16.03 -16.41 -8.73
C ARG A 141 -15.28 -16.98 -9.93
N LYS A 142 -14.83 -18.24 -9.86
CA LYS A 142 -14.18 -18.92 -11.00
C LYS A 142 -15.12 -19.07 -12.20
N GLN A 143 -16.37 -19.44 -11.94
CA GLN A 143 -17.38 -19.58 -12.98
C GLN A 143 -17.70 -18.24 -13.65
N ALA A 144 -17.83 -17.16 -12.88
CA ALA A 144 -18.07 -15.82 -13.41
C ALA A 144 -16.89 -15.32 -14.26
N ALA A 145 -15.65 -15.63 -13.85
CA ALA A 145 -14.45 -15.27 -14.61
C ALA A 145 -14.31 -16.04 -15.94
N GLN A 146 -14.78 -17.29 -15.99
CA GLN A 146 -14.69 -18.13 -17.19
C GLN A 146 -15.74 -17.80 -18.27
N GLY A 147 -16.77 -17.02 -17.92
CA GLY A 147 -17.83 -16.57 -18.83
C GLY A 147 -17.59 -15.20 -19.47
N ARG A 148 -16.41 -14.59 -19.28
CA ARG A 148 -15.97 -13.36 -19.95
C ARG A 148 -14.92 -13.64 -21.00
#